data_AF-A0A383CZ71-F1
#
_entry.id   AF-A0A383CZ71-F1
#
_cell.length_a   1.000
_cell.length_b   1.000
_cell.length_c   1.000
_cell.angle_alpha   90.00
_cell.angle_beta   90.00
_cell.angle_gamma   90.00
#
_symmetry.space_group_name_H-M   'P 1'
#
loop_
_entity.id
_entity.type
_entity.pdbx_description
1 polymer ?
#
loop_
_entity_poly.entity_id
_entity_poly.type
_entity_poly.pdbx_seq_one_letter_code
_entity_poly.pdbx_strand_id
1 'polypeptide(L)' 'MAKNYKTPIKAMRAKCLDCCCGSPKEVRLCPVIECALYPYRFGRRPTKAILDTIKEFYAENVKPIVGLK' A
#
# COMPACT_ATOMS: atom_id res chain seq x y z
N MET A 1 2.56 -29.69 11.84
CA MET A 1 1.34 -28.98 11.42
C MET A 1 1.71 -27.54 11.13
N ALA A 2 1.74 -27.13 9.86
CA ALA A 2 2.07 -25.76 9.50
C ALA A 2 0.97 -24.84 10.04
N LYS A 3 1.33 -23.92 10.94
CA LYS A 3 0.42 -22.92 11.50
C LYS A 3 -0.25 -22.17 10.35
N ASN A 4 -1.55 -22.39 10.15
CA ASN A 4 -2.33 -21.82 9.04
C ASN A 4 -2.69 -20.34 9.24
N TYR A 5 -2.15 -19.72 10.29
CA TYR A 5 -2.37 -18.32 10.61
C TYR A 5 -1.36 -17.49 9.81
N LYS A 6 -1.86 -16.77 8.80
CA LYS A 6 -1.06 -15.73 8.14
C LYS A 6 -0.70 -14.68 9.18
N THR A 7 0.57 -14.27 9.23
CA THR A 7 0.93 -13.07 9.99
C THR A 7 0.08 -11.89 9.51
N PRO A 8 -0.27 -10.92 10.36
CA PRO A 8 -1.14 -9.81 9.98
C PRO A 8 -0.64 -9.09 8.71
N ILE A 9 0.66 -8.98 8.54
CA ILE A 9 1.31 -8.41 7.34
C ILE A 9 1.05 -9.27 6.09
N LYS A 10 1.15 -10.61 6.20
CA LYS A 10 0.83 -11.53 5.09
C LYS A 10 -0.66 -11.49 4.74
N ALA A 11 -1.54 -11.31 5.73
CA ALA A 11 -2.97 -11.14 5.50
C ALA A 11 -3.28 -9.82 4.78
N MET A 12 -2.67 -8.71 5.19
CA MET A 12 -2.79 -7.41 4.52
C MET A 12 -2.32 -7.47 3.06
N ARG A 13 -1.17 -8.09 2.80
CA ARG A 13 -0.67 -8.27 1.42
C ARG A 13 -1.58 -9.19 0.59
N ALA A 14 -2.14 -10.24 1.19
CA ALA A 14 -3.12 -11.08 0.50
C ALA A 14 -4.37 -10.28 0.10
N LYS A 15 -4.80 -9.32 0.92
CA LYS A 15 -5.90 -8.41 0.59
C LYS A 15 -5.55 -7.42 -0.53
N CYS A 16 -4.31 -6.92 -0.57
CA CYS A 16 -3.85 -6.14 -1.72
C CYS A 16 -3.85 -6.96 -3.02
N LEU A 17 -3.44 -8.23 -2.96
CA LEU A 17 -3.47 -9.13 -4.10
C LEU A 17 -4.90 -9.42 -4.55
N ASP A 18 -5.82 -9.65 -3.62
CA ASP A 18 -7.25 -9.83 -3.89
C ASP A 18 -7.86 -8.59 -4.60
N CYS A 19 -7.54 -7.39 -4.10
CA CYS A 19 -7.98 -6.12 -4.71
C CYS A 19 -7.42 -5.90 -6.12
N CYS A 20 -6.24 -6.45 -6.43
CA CYS A 20 -5.56 -6.32 -7.71
C CYS A 20 -5.67 -7.60 -8.57
N CYS A 21 -6.74 -8.39 -8.42
CA CYS A 21 -7.01 -9.58 -9.23
C CYS A 21 -5.86 -10.62 -9.26
N GLY A 22 -5.07 -10.69 -8.18
CA GLY A 22 -3.90 -11.56 -8.06
C GLY A 22 -2.63 -11.04 -8.72
N SER A 23 -2.66 -9.87 -9.37
CA SER A 23 -1.52 -9.30 -10.10
C SER A 23 -0.55 -8.57 -9.16
N PRO A 24 0.66 -9.10 -8.91
CA PRO A 24 1.65 -8.40 -8.10
C PRO A 24 2.17 -7.12 -8.76
N LYS A 25 2.06 -7.01 -10.09
CA LYS A 25 2.43 -5.80 -10.85
C LYS A 25 1.46 -4.65 -10.54
N GLU A 26 0.17 -4.92 -10.54
CA GLU A 26 -0.88 -3.93 -10.22
C GLU A 26 -0.78 -3.47 -8.76
N VAL A 27 -0.46 -4.36 -7.82
CA VAL A 27 -0.20 -3.98 -6.42
C VAL A 27 0.95 -2.97 -6.31
N ARG A 28 1.99 -3.08 -7.16
CA ARG A 28 3.13 -2.15 -7.19
C ARG A 28 2.75 -0.80 -7.83
N LEU A 29 1.91 -0.84 -8.85
CA LEU A 29 1.46 0.33 -9.61
C LEU A 29 0.15 0.93 -9.08
N CYS A 30 -0.35 0.47 -7.93
CA CYS A 30 -1.59 0.94 -7.36
C CYS A 30 -1.53 2.46 -7.12
N PRO A 31 -2.45 3.26 -7.71
CA PRO A 31 -2.46 4.71 -7.58
C PRO A 31 -3.14 5.20 -6.29
N VAL A 32 -3.81 4.31 -5.54
CA VAL A 32 -4.64 4.67 -4.38
C VAL A 32 -3.79 4.86 -3.12
N ILE A 33 -3.12 6.01 -3.02
CA ILE A 33 -2.21 6.34 -1.91
C ILE A 33 -2.95 6.53 -0.58
N GLU A 34 -4.20 6.99 -0.62
CA GLU A 34 -5.06 7.16 0.55
C GLU A 34 -5.54 5.82 1.17
N CYS A 35 -5.22 4.69 0.54
CA CYS A 35 -5.58 3.38 1.06
C CYS A 35 -4.82 3.08 2.37
N ALA A 36 -5.54 2.70 3.42
CA ALA A 36 -4.94 2.29 4.70
C ALA A 36 -3.95 1.10 4.56
N LEU A 37 -4.10 0.27 3.52
CA LEU A 37 -3.22 -0.85 3.22
C LEU A 37 -2.02 -0.47 2.33
N TYR A 38 -2.00 0.74 1.76
CA TYR A 38 -0.95 1.23 0.88
C TYR A 38 0.48 1.04 1.43
N PRO A 39 0.79 1.40 2.68
CA PRO A 39 2.13 1.21 3.23
C PRO A 39 2.48 -0.27 3.46
N TYR A 40 1.49 -1.15 3.53
CA TYR A 40 1.66 -2.60 3.75
C TYR A 40 1.68 -3.42 2.45
N ARG A 41 1.46 -2.78 1.29
CA ARG A 41 1.35 -3.47 -0.02
C ARG A 41 2.57 -4.33 -0.37
N PHE A 42 3.75 -3.97 0.11
CA PHE A 42 4.99 -4.71 -0.10
C PHE A 42 5.21 -5.88 0.88
N GLY A 43 4.27 -6.13 1.80
CA GLY A 43 4.38 -7.20 2.78
C GLY A 43 5.51 -6.98 3.80
N ARG A 44 5.87 -5.71 4.04
CA ARG A 44 6.84 -5.28 5.04
C ARG A 44 6.14 -4.39 6.06
N ARG A 45 6.65 -4.38 7.30
CA ARG A 45 6.18 -3.44 8.32
C ARG A 45 6.72 -2.05 7.95
N PRO A 46 5.86 -1.05 7.71
CA PRO A 46 6.31 0.32 7.47
C PRO A 46 6.90 0.88 8.76
N THR A 47 8.11 1.42 8.68
CA THR A 47 8.69 2.30 9.71
C THR A 47 8.22 3.73 9.47
N LYS A 48 8.33 4.60 10.49
CA LYS A 48 7.94 6.02 10.37
C LYS A 48 8.62 6.70 9.17
N ALA A 49 9.91 6.49 9.01
CA ALA A 49 10.68 6.99 7.86
C ALA A 49 10.12 6.57 6.49
N ILE A 50 9.57 5.35 6.36
CA ILE A 50 8.95 4.87 5.11
C ILE A 50 7.61 5.59 4.86
N LEU A 51 6.84 5.86 5.91
CA LEU A 51 5.59 6.60 5.79
C LEU A 51 5.86 8.06 5.38
N ASP A 52 6.89 8.67 5.96
CA ASP A 52 7.27 10.05 5.67
C ASP A 52 7.77 10.18 4.23
N THR A 53 8.67 9.29 3.78
CA THR A 53 9.12 9.26 2.37
C THR A 53 7.99 8.98 1.37
N ILE A 54 7.01 8.13 1.70
CA ILE A 54 5.83 7.93 0.84
C ILE A 54 5.03 9.24 0.74
N LYS A 55 4.78 9.91 1.86
CA LYS A 55 4.05 11.19 1.86
C LYS A 55 4.78 12.26 1.08
N GLU A 56 6.09 12.42 1.30
CA GLU A 56 6.94 13.38 0.58
C GLU A 56 6.93 13.12 -0.93
N PHE A 57 7.19 11.88 -1.35
CA PHE A 57 7.22 11.52 -2.77
C PHE A 57 5.88 11.82 -3.48
N TYR A 58 4.74 11.53 -2.86
CA TYR A 58 3.44 11.77 -3.48
C TYR A 58 2.93 13.21 -3.31
N ALA A 59 3.37 13.94 -2.28
CA ALA A 59 3.08 15.37 -2.14
C ALA A 59 3.81 16.22 -3.18
N GLU A 60 5.02 15.81 -3.58
CA GLU A 60 5.82 16.53 -4.59
C GLU A 60 5.39 16.20 -6.03
N ASN A 61 4.96 14.96 -6.29
CA ASN A 61 4.64 14.48 -7.65
C ASN A 61 3.16 14.55 -8.05
N VAL A 62 2.24 14.75 -7.09
CA VAL A 62 0.83 15.02 -7.37
C VAL A 62 0.58 16.45 -6.95
N LYS A 63 0.55 17.39 -7.91
CA LYS A 63 -0.07 18.70 -7.64
C LYS A 63 -1.45 18.37 -7.05
N PRO A 64 -1.77 18.79 -5.82
CA PRO A 64 -3.13 18.64 -5.34
C PRO A 64 -4.01 19.32 -6.38
N ILE A 65 -5.05 18.63 -6.83
CA ILE A 65 -6.15 19.28 -7.55
C ILE A 65 -6.86 20.13 -6.49
N VAL A 66 -6.21 21.20 -6.04
CA VAL A 66 -6.82 22.21 -5.18
C VAL A 66 -7.82 22.93 -6.06
N GLY A 67 -9.09 22.55 -5.94
CA GLY A 67 -10.20 23.35 -6.46
C GLY A 67 -11.12 22.65 -7.46
N LEU A 68 -11.72 21.52 -7.09
CA LEU A 68 -13.09 21.23 -7.54
C LEU A 68 -14.01 21.49 -6.35
N LYS A 69 -14.34 22.77 -6.17
CA LYS A 69 -15.43 23.24 -5.35
C LYS A 69 -16.62 23.49 -6.25
#